data_AF-A0A979EB48-F1
#
_entry.id   AF-A0A979EB48-F1
#
_cell.length_a   1.000
_cell.length_b   1.000
_cell.length_c   1.000
_cell.angle_alpha   90.00
_cell.angle_beta   90.00
_cell.angle_gamma   90.00
#
_symmetry.space_group_name_H-M   'P 1'
#
loop_
_entity.id
_entity.type
_entity.pdbx_description
1 polymer ?
#
loop_
_entity_poly.entity_id
_entity_poly.type
_entity_poly.pdbx_seq_one_letter_code
_entity_poly.pdbx_strand_id
1 'polypeptide(L)'
;MSGVAEWILENKDKIEKGVEILGKGCEILAVTVGQFNPILEAVFMVSAELLGNPEGNEAKYLADQFESVNQKLEKVQGEIEKTQLVLQRSSLNIENFTFYTQIINQENSSGDAMLDTILATEQRSRRAVEEFCASMKKVFVVGIVALMGYAALKEGTVEEDMVKKWQDRMEEVEKRMKAAVDECVDNFPAQAKIDINQKLTERQSSVDPEFTKFILDALVKKYDWVSWSVRVFKDDDSRLGRFLFGKRRHINGGDNYFDFLSNNKIRIVVSFTADPKPLNKSQINDEIEEKKGDMKSMAESLCRSFPNCHVHAVSRANRVEEANNFNPEHFYYIHHKKADICIHSE
;
A
#
# COMPACT_ATOMS: atom_id res chain seq x y z
N MET A 1 46.44 -22.00 -14.55
CA MET A 1 45.26 -21.13 -14.40
C MET A 1 44.10 -21.86 -15.04
N SER A 2 42.92 -21.91 -14.43
CA SER A 2 41.74 -22.47 -15.09
C SER A 2 41.32 -21.53 -16.24
N GLY A 3 40.68 -22.07 -17.28
CA GLY A 3 40.26 -21.28 -18.45
C GLY A 3 39.30 -20.13 -18.09
N VAL A 4 38.62 -20.24 -16.95
CA VAL A 4 37.77 -19.20 -16.38
C VAL A 4 38.61 -18.02 -15.85
N ALA A 5 39.71 -18.29 -15.16
CA ALA A 5 40.60 -17.23 -14.65
C ALA A 5 41.25 -16.44 -15.80
N GLU A 6 41.62 -17.13 -16.89
CA GLU A 6 42.19 -16.51 -18.08
C GLU A 6 41.16 -15.66 -18.85
N TRP A 7 39.93 -16.18 -19.03
CA TRP A 7 38.84 -15.41 -19.64
C TRP A 7 38.40 -14.19 -18.81
N ILE A 8 38.37 -14.32 -17.47
CA ILE A 8 38.08 -13.21 -16.55
C ILE A 8 39.15 -12.13 -16.68
N LEU A 9 40.42 -12.51 -16.78
CA LEU A 9 41.53 -11.57 -16.99
C LEU A 9 41.44 -10.87 -18.35
N GLU A 10 41.13 -11.60 -19.41
CA GLU A 10 40.96 -11.05 -20.77
C GLU A 10 39.75 -10.11 -20.91
N ASN A 11 38.71 -10.31 -20.10
CA ASN A 11 37.48 -9.52 -20.12
C ASN A 11 37.33 -8.64 -18.87
N LYS A 12 38.39 -8.48 -18.09
CA LYS A 12 38.40 -7.79 -16.80
C LYS A 12 37.77 -6.41 -16.89
N ASP A 13 38.21 -5.59 -17.84
CA ASP A 13 37.72 -4.22 -18.02
C ASP A 13 36.21 -4.17 -18.35
N LYS A 14 35.69 -5.17 -19.08
CA LYS A 14 34.26 -5.27 -19.41
C LYS A 14 33.45 -5.74 -18.22
N ILE A 15 34.00 -6.66 -17.43
CA ILE A 15 33.39 -7.17 -16.19
C ILE A 15 33.35 -6.05 -15.15
N GLU A 16 34.45 -5.33 -14.94
CA GLU A 16 34.53 -4.16 -14.06
C GLU A 16 33.48 -3.11 -14.46
N LYS A 17 33.38 -2.80 -15.75
CA LYS A 17 32.37 -1.85 -16.26
C LYS A 17 30.94 -2.38 -16.09
N GLY A 18 30.71 -3.68 -16.28
CA GLY A 18 29.42 -4.33 -16.03
C GLY A 18 29.03 -4.30 -14.55
N VAL A 19 29.98 -4.54 -13.65
CA VAL A 19 29.83 -4.46 -12.18
C VAL A 19 29.60 -3.01 -11.74
N GLU A 20 30.26 -2.04 -12.36
CA GLU A 20 30.06 -0.61 -12.09
C GLU A 20 28.67 -0.14 -12.55
N ILE A 21 28.20 -0.57 -13.71
CA ILE A 21 26.85 -0.27 -14.21
C ILE A 21 25.79 -0.93 -13.32
N LEU A 22 26.01 -2.19 -12.93
CA LEU A 22 25.16 -2.88 -11.94
C LEU A 22 25.18 -2.14 -10.60
N GLY A 23 26.34 -1.68 -10.14
CA GLY A 23 26.52 -0.88 -8.92
C GLY A 23 25.77 0.45 -8.96
N LYS A 24 25.86 1.20 -10.06
CA LYS A 24 25.10 2.45 -10.26
C LYS A 24 23.59 2.21 -10.32
N GLY A 25 23.16 1.20 -11.06
CA GLY A 25 21.76 0.77 -11.07
C GLY A 25 21.28 0.33 -9.67
N CYS A 26 22.19 -0.26 -8.90
CA CYS A 26 21.95 -0.69 -7.53
C CYS A 26 21.89 0.46 -6.51
N GLU A 27 22.76 1.47 -6.61
CA GLU A 27 22.72 2.67 -5.77
C GLU A 27 21.41 3.46 -5.98
N ILE A 28 20.97 3.58 -7.24
CA ILE A 28 19.67 4.17 -7.59
C ILE A 28 18.53 3.38 -6.92
N LEU A 29 18.62 2.03 -6.89
CA LEU A 29 17.64 1.17 -6.22
C LEU A 29 17.70 1.27 -4.69
N ALA A 30 18.88 1.42 -4.07
CA ALA A 30 19.02 1.56 -2.62
C ALA A 30 18.38 2.85 -2.10
N VAL A 31 18.55 3.95 -2.82
CA VAL A 31 17.96 5.26 -2.50
C VAL A 31 16.43 5.23 -2.62
N THR A 32 15.90 4.31 -3.44
CA THR A 32 14.49 4.29 -3.86
C THR A 32 13.65 3.23 -3.14
N VAL A 33 14.22 2.05 -2.84
CA VAL A 33 13.47 0.86 -2.38
C VAL A 33 13.75 0.50 -0.91
N GLY A 34 14.66 1.21 -0.25
CA GLY A 34 14.88 1.11 1.20
C GLY A 34 15.60 -0.14 1.70
N GLN A 35 15.72 -1.21 0.90
CA GLN A 35 16.60 -2.36 1.17
C GLN A 35 16.81 -3.23 -0.07
N PHE A 36 18.03 -3.76 -0.21
CA PHE A 36 18.42 -4.67 -1.29
C PHE A 36 17.76 -6.04 -1.17
N ASN A 37 17.48 -6.69 -2.30
CA ASN A 37 17.23 -8.13 -2.30
C ASN A 37 18.55 -8.85 -1.92
N PRO A 38 18.56 -9.77 -0.93
CA PRO A 38 19.78 -10.44 -0.47
C PRO A 38 20.60 -11.14 -1.57
N ILE A 39 19.94 -11.55 -2.65
CA ILE A 39 20.60 -12.19 -3.80
C ILE A 39 21.43 -11.17 -4.60
N LEU A 40 20.92 -9.95 -4.79
CA LEU A 40 21.61 -8.89 -5.51
C LEU A 40 22.79 -8.34 -4.71
N GLU A 41 22.62 -8.21 -3.39
CA GLU A 41 23.69 -7.85 -2.46
C GLU A 41 24.83 -8.89 -2.47
N ALA A 42 24.50 -10.18 -2.48
CA ALA A 42 25.48 -11.25 -2.60
C ALA A 42 26.25 -11.19 -3.93
N VAL A 43 25.57 -10.95 -5.06
CA VAL A 43 26.23 -10.81 -6.37
C VAL A 43 27.18 -9.62 -6.40
N PHE A 44 26.81 -8.50 -5.76
CA PHE A 44 27.66 -7.31 -5.67
C PHE A 44 28.91 -7.55 -4.82
N MET A 45 28.75 -8.12 -3.61
CA MET A 45 29.87 -8.44 -2.73
C MET A 45 30.84 -9.45 -3.36
N VAL A 46 30.32 -10.46 -4.05
CA VAL A 46 31.13 -11.48 -4.74
C VAL A 46 31.95 -10.85 -5.87
N SER A 47 31.35 -9.92 -6.63
CA SER A 47 32.01 -9.24 -7.73
C SER A 47 33.11 -8.29 -7.24
N ALA A 48 32.89 -7.58 -6.13
CA ALA A 48 33.87 -6.69 -5.52
C ALA A 48 35.09 -7.45 -4.96
N GLU A 49 34.88 -8.59 -4.29
CA GLU A 49 35.96 -9.40 -3.71
C GLU A 49 36.85 -10.05 -4.80
N LEU A 50 36.24 -10.58 -5.87
CA LEU A 50 36.94 -11.18 -7.01
C LEU A 50 37.81 -10.17 -7.77
N LEU A 51 37.38 -8.90 -7.85
CA LEU A 51 38.10 -7.84 -8.54
C LEU A 51 39.20 -7.19 -7.68
N GLY A 52 38.96 -7.06 -6.37
CA GLY A 52 39.89 -6.42 -5.44
C GLY A 52 41.04 -7.31 -4.98
N ASN A 53 40.82 -8.62 -4.84
CA ASN A 53 41.83 -9.58 -4.40
C ASN A 53 41.70 -10.93 -5.12
N PRO A 54 42.05 -11.00 -6.41
CA PRO A 54 41.80 -12.18 -7.26
C PRO A 54 42.54 -13.45 -6.81
N GLU A 55 43.56 -13.33 -5.94
CA GLU A 55 44.32 -14.47 -5.41
C GLU A 55 43.90 -14.90 -3.99
N GLY A 56 42.98 -14.17 -3.37
CA GLY A 56 42.45 -14.44 -2.03
C GLY A 56 41.76 -15.80 -1.91
N ASN A 57 41.69 -16.33 -0.68
CA ASN A 57 41.06 -17.64 -0.45
C ASN A 57 39.55 -17.60 -0.72
N GLU A 58 38.91 -16.47 -0.43
CA GLU A 58 37.52 -16.16 -0.71
C GLU A 58 37.26 -16.05 -2.22
N ALA A 59 38.13 -15.33 -2.94
CA ALA A 59 38.10 -15.24 -4.40
C ALA A 59 38.31 -16.61 -5.08
N LYS A 60 39.19 -17.46 -4.54
CA LYS A 60 39.39 -18.84 -5.01
C LYS A 60 38.18 -19.74 -4.74
N TYR A 61 37.62 -19.69 -3.54
CA TYR A 61 36.39 -20.43 -3.22
C TYR A 61 35.22 -20.03 -4.13
N LEU A 62 35.08 -18.72 -4.39
CA LEU A 62 34.07 -18.19 -5.31
C LEU A 62 34.36 -18.57 -6.76
N ALA A 63 35.62 -18.55 -7.19
CA ALA A 63 36.04 -19.05 -8.51
C ALA A 63 35.73 -20.54 -8.67
N ASP A 64 35.92 -21.36 -7.63
CA ASP A 64 35.58 -22.78 -7.62
C ASP A 64 34.06 -23.01 -7.70
N GLN A 65 33.25 -22.17 -7.02
CA GLN A 65 31.79 -22.20 -7.18
C GLN A 65 31.36 -21.76 -8.59
N PHE A 66 32.01 -20.74 -9.16
CA PHE A 66 31.80 -20.32 -10.53
C PHE A 66 32.24 -21.39 -11.53
N GLU A 67 33.30 -22.14 -11.27
CA GLU A 67 33.76 -23.24 -12.10
C GLU A 67 32.80 -24.44 -12.02
N SER A 68 32.21 -24.71 -10.84
CA SER A 68 31.12 -25.68 -10.69
C SER A 68 29.85 -25.27 -11.44
N VAL A 69 29.51 -23.98 -11.42
CA VAL A 69 28.42 -23.41 -12.23
C VAL A 69 28.78 -23.47 -13.71
N ASN A 70 30.03 -23.18 -14.09
CA ASN A 70 30.52 -23.22 -15.47
C ASN A 70 30.51 -24.64 -16.04
N GLN A 71 30.88 -25.67 -15.26
CA GLN A 71 30.76 -27.07 -15.68
C GLN A 71 29.30 -27.52 -15.86
N LYS A 72 28.39 -27.02 -15.01
CA LYS A 72 26.95 -27.20 -15.21
C LYS A 72 26.46 -26.45 -16.44
N LEU A 73 27.02 -25.27 -16.73
CA LEU A 73 26.73 -24.48 -17.93
C LEU A 73 27.36 -25.06 -19.21
N GLU A 74 28.51 -25.74 -19.16
CA GLU A 74 29.12 -26.48 -20.27
C GLU A 74 28.28 -27.70 -20.63
N LYS A 75 27.73 -28.36 -19.61
CA LYS A 75 26.74 -29.42 -19.77
C LYS A 75 25.43 -28.90 -20.39
N VAL A 76 25.08 -27.63 -20.12
CA VAL A 76 24.00 -26.87 -20.79
C VAL A 76 24.46 -26.31 -22.15
N GLN A 77 25.76 -26.13 -22.40
CA GLN A 77 26.30 -25.75 -23.70
C GLN A 77 26.28 -26.94 -24.68
N GLY A 78 26.29 -28.18 -24.20
CA GLY A 78 25.84 -29.32 -25.01
C GLY A 78 24.41 -29.13 -25.56
N GLU A 79 23.61 -28.24 -24.96
CA GLU A 79 22.29 -27.78 -25.43
C GLU A 79 22.33 -26.43 -26.20
N ILE A 80 23.50 -26.00 -26.74
CA ILE A 80 23.74 -24.71 -27.43
C ILE A 80 22.80 -24.36 -28.59
N GLU A 81 21.98 -25.28 -29.11
CA GLU A 81 20.82 -24.93 -29.95
C GLU A 81 19.83 -23.98 -29.23
N LYS A 82 19.93 -23.82 -27.89
CA LYS A 82 19.21 -22.84 -27.07
C LYS A 82 19.74 -21.39 -27.10
N THR A 83 20.90 -21.08 -27.68
CA THR A 83 21.39 -19.67 -27.71
C THR A 83 20.44 -18.74 -28.48
N GLN A 84 19.82 -19.28 -29.54
CA GLN A 84 18.75 -18.60 -30.27
C GLN A 84 17.49 -18.43 -29.42
N LEU A 85 17.17 -19.42 -28.55
CA LEU A 85 16.08 -19.33 -27.58
C LEU A 85 16.36 -18.34 -26.44
N VAL A 86 17.61 -18.16 -26.01
CA VAL A 86 17.98 -17.14 -25.00
C VAL A 86 17.95 -15.74 -25.59
N LEU A 87 18.43 -15.55 -26.83
CA LEU A 87 18.29 -14.29 -27.56
C LEU A 87 16.81 -13.99 -27.89
N GLN A 88 16.02 -15.00 -28.28
CA GLN A 88 14.58 -14.86 -28.47
C GLN A 88 13.87 -14.55 -27.14
N ARG A 89 14.21 -15.24 -26.05
CA ARG A 89 13.64 -14.97 -24.73
C ARG A 89 14.02 -13.58 -24.23
N SER A 90 15.26 -13.14 -24.46
CA SER A 90 15.70 -11.77 -24.13
C SER A 90 15.00 -10.75 -25.02
N SER A 91 14.80 -11.03 -26.32
CA SER A 91 14.01 -10.21 -27.24
C SER A 91 12.55 -10.10 -26.82
N LEU A 92 11.91 -11.21 -26.47
CA LEU A 92 10.53 -11.25 -25.95
C LEU A 92 10.42 -10.51 -24.61
N ASN A 93 11.41 -10.66 -23.73
CA ASN A 93 11.46 -9.90 -22.49
C ASN A 93 11.64 -8.40 -22.75
N ILE A 94 12.46 -8.01 -23.73
CA ILE A 94 12.65 -6.62 -24.16
C ILE A 94 11.36 -6.06 -24.79
N GLU A 95 10.67 -6.81 -25.63
CA GLU A 95 9.39 -6.42 -26.23
C GLU A 95 8.31 -6.26 -25.16
N ASN A 96 8.15 -7.24 -24.26
CA ASN A 96 7.23 -7.15 -23.13
C ASN A 96 7.57 -5.97 -22.22
N PHE A 97 8.86 -5.79 -21.90
CA PHE A 97 9.34 -4.68 -21.09
C PHE A 97 9.06 -3.32 -21.75
N THR A 98 9.34 -3.20 -23.06
CA THR A 98 9.06 -2.00 -23.85
C THR A 98 7.56 -1.73 -23.90
N PHE A 99 6.74 -2.76 -24.05
CA PHE A 99 5.28 -2.67 -24.03
C PHE A 99 4.76 -2.19 -22.67
N TYR A 100 5.19 -2.80 -21.57
CA TYR A 100 4.75 -2.39 -20.22
C TYR A 100 5.23 -0.98 -19.87
N THR A 101 6.46 -0.60 -20.23
CA THR A 101 6.96 0.76 -19.99
C THR A 101 6.31 1.78 -20.91
N GLN A 102 5.94 1.43 -22.14
CA GLN A 102 5.16 2.29 -23.03
C GLN A 102 3.73 2.46 -22.52
N ILE A 103 3.09 1.40 -22.04
CA ILE A 103 1.79 1.51 -21.37
C ILE A 103 1.94 2.49 -20.23
N ILE A 104 2.87 2.27 -19.31
CA ILE A 104 2.96 3.14 -18.14
C ILE A 104 3.40 4.56 -18.49
N ASN A 105 4.21 4.81 -19.53
CA ASN A 105 4.78 6.14 -19.81
C ASN A 105 4.13 6.93 -20.97
N GLN A 106 3.43 6.33 -21.95
CA GLN A 106 3.03 7.08 -23.16
C GLN A 106 1.76 7.93 -23.06
N GLU A 107 1.90 9.11 -23.70
CA GLU A 107 0.96 10.15 -24.15
C GLU A 107 -0.21 9.68 -25.04
N ASN A 108 -0.53 8.38 -25.06
CA ASN A 108 -1.70 7.82 -25.73
C ASN A 108 -2.51 7.00 -24.72
N SER A 109 -3.39 7.68 -23.98
CA SER A 109 -4.59 7.20 -23.26
C SER A 109 -4.58 5.85 -22.50
N SER A 110 -3.44 5.18 -22.29
CA SER A 110 -3.39 3.78 -21.86
C SER A 110 -2.54 3.50 -20.62
N GLY A 111 -1.63 4.40 -20.22
CA GLY A 111 -0.94 4.32 -18.93
C GLY A 111 -1.82 4.62 -17.75
N ASP A 112 -2.68 5.63 -17.92
CA ASP A 112 -3.87 5.84 -17.11
C ASP A 112 -4.71 4.55 -17.16
N ALA A 113 -5.00 3.99 -18.34
CA ALA A 113 -5.84 2.80 -18.44
C ALA A 113 -5.32 1.58 -17.65
N MET A 114 -4.01 1.31 -17.55
CA MET A 114 -3.55 0.14 -16.80
C MET A 114 -3.61 0.35 -15.29
N LEU A 115 -3.04 1.44 -14.76
CA LEU A 115 -3.10 1.72 -13.33
C LEU A 115 -4.54 2.01 -12.89
N ASP A 116 -5.34 2.70 -13.69
CA ASP A 116 -6.77 2.94 -13.43
C ASP A 116 -7.57 1.63 -13.47
N THR A 117 -7.27 0.72 -14.41
CA THR A 117 -7.90 -0.60 -14.45
C THR A 117 -7.56 -1.38 -13.19
N ILE A 118 -6.31 -1.35 -12.73
CA ILE A 118 -5.90 -2.02 -11.49
C ILE A 118 -6.56 -1.36 -10.28
N LEU A 119 -6.59 -0.03 -10.19
CA LEU A 119 -7.30 0.71 -9.15
C LEU A 119 -8.78 0.32 -9.10
N ALA A 120 -9.45 0.22 -10.24
CA ALA A 120 -10.84 -0.20 -10.32
C ALA A 120 -11.02 -1.69 -9.94
N THR A 121 -10.19 -2.57 -10.48
CA THR A 121 -10.28 -4.03 -10.27
C THR A 121 -9.99 -4.40 -8.82
N GLU A 122 -8.97 -3.79 -8.23
CA GLU A 122 -8.58 -3.97 -6.82
C GLU A 122 -9.42 -3.10 -5.86
N GLN A 123 -10.46 -2.43 -6.37
CA GLN A 123 -11.37 -1.59 -5.60
C GLN A 123 -10.63 -0.58 -4.72
N ARG A 124 -9.55 0.01 -5.25
CA ARG A 124 -8.67 0.97 -4.56
C ARG A 124 -8.11 0.44 -3.23
N SER A 125 -7.85 -0.86 -3.17
CA SER A 125 -7.10 -1.47 -2.06
C SER A 125 -5.64 -1.03 -2.13
N ARG A 126 -5.21 -0.14 -1.21
CA ARG A 126 -3.81 0.32 -1.14
C ARG A 126 -2.82 -0.83 -1.19
N ARG A 127 -3.04 -1.86 -0.37
CA ARG A 127 -2.15 -3.03 -0.27
C ARG A 127 -2.03 -3.79 -1.59
N ALA A 128 -3.14 -4.02 -2.28
CA ALA A 128 -3.13 -4.73 -3.55
C ALA A 128 -2.43 -3.92 -4.66
N VAL A 129 -2.65 -2.59 -4.67
CA VAL A 129 -1.97 -1.67 -5.59
C VAL A 129 -0.48 -1.59 -5.29
N GLU A 130 -0.07 -1.53 -4.02
CA GLU A 130 1.34 -1.59 -3.60
C GLU A 130 2.01 -2.91 -4.03
N GLU A 131 1.34 -4.05 -3.82
CA GLU A 131 1.83 -5.38 -4.24
C GLU A 131 1.98 -5.48 -5.76
N PHE A 132 1.02 -4.94 -6.51
CA PHE A 132 1.09 -4.86 -7.96
C PHE A 132 2.25 -3.96 -8.43
N CYS A 133 2.40 -2.76 -7.85
CA CYS A 133 3.50 -1.85 -8.15
C CYS A 133 4.86 -2.50 -7.85
N ALA A 134 5.00 -3.17 -6.71
CA ALA A 134 6.21 -3.90 -6.34
C ALA A 134 6.52 -5.03 -7.34
N SER A 135 5.50 -5.75 -7.81
CA SER A 135 5.65 -6.79 -8.82
C SER A 135 6.07 -6.22 -10.17
N MET A 136 5.49 -5.10 -10.59
CA MET A 136 5.89 -4.41 -11.82
C MET A 136 7.32 -3.87 -11.74
N LYS A 137 7.72 -3.27 -10.60
CA LYS A 137 9.12 -2.84 -10.39
C LYS A 137 10.10 -3.99 -10.62
N LYS A 138 9.78 -5.20 -10.13
CA LYS A 138 10.62 -6.41 -10.37
C LYS A 138 10.71 -6.76 -11.85
N VAL A 139 9.58 -6.77 -12.56
CA VAL A 139 9.55 -7.05 -14.02
C VAL A 139 10.38 -6.02 -14.78
N PHE A 140 10.26 -4.74 -14.43
CA PHE A 140 11.04 -3.67 -15.07
C PHE A 140 12.54 -3.84 -14.85
N VAL A 141 12.97 -4.12 -13.62
CA VAL A 141 14.40 -4.36 -13.33
C VAL A 141 14.95 -5.52 -14.14
N VAL A 142 14.23 -6.65 -14.19
CA VAL A 142 14.66 -7.81 -15.00
C VAL A 142 14.74 -7.45 -16.49
N GLY A 143 13.78 -6.68 -17.01
CA GLY A 143 13.77 -6.20 -18.39
C GLY A 143 14.95 -5.28 -18.71
N ILE A 144 15.27 -4.32 -17.84
CA ILE A 144 16.41 -3.41 -17.99
C ILE A 144 17.73 -4.18 -17.99
N VAL A 145 17.92 -5.09 -17.03
CA VAL A 145 19.14 -5.91 -16.94
C VAL A 145 19.31 -6.78 -18.19
N ALA A 146 18.23 -7.38 -18.70
CA ALA A 146 18.28 -8.16 -19.94
C ALA A 146 18.63 -7.30 -21.15
N LEU A 147 18.07 -6.08 -21.24
CA LEU A 147 18.32 -5.13 -22.31
C LEU A 147 19.78 -4.64 -22.30
N MET A 148 20.29 -4.26 -21.12
CA MET A 148 21.69 -3.87 -20.95
C MET A 148 22.65 -5.03 -21.26
N GLY A 149 22.32 -6.24 -20.80
CA GLY A 149 23.10 -7.44 -21.11
C GLY A 149 23.15 -7.74 -22.61
N TYR A 150 22.02 -7.60 -23.31
CA TYR A 150 21.98 -7.75 -24.77
C TYR A 150 22.84 -6.71 -25.50
N ALA A 151 22.74 -5.43 -25.11
CA ALA A 151 23.55 -4.36 -25.67
C ALA A 151 25.05 -4.63 -25.47
N ALA A 152 25.46 -5.00 -24.25
CA ALA A 152 26.85 -5.34 -23.95
C ALA A 152 27.37 -6.52 -24.80
N LEU A 153 26.56 -7.56 -24.99
CA LEU A 153 26.94 -8.75 -25.75
C LEU A 153 26.99 -8.51 -27.26
N LYS A 154 26.10 -7.66 -27.79
CA LYS A 154 25.97 -7.44 -29.24
C LYS A 154 26.81 -6.26 -29.73
N GLU A 155 26.85 -5.19 -28.96
CA GLU A 155 27.45 -3.90 -29.33
C GLU A 155 28.79 -3.68 -28.59
N GLY A 156 29.16 -4.60 -27.68
CA GLY A 156 30.44 -4.56 -26.96
C GLY A 156 30.50 -3.52 -25.83
N THR A 157 29.45 -2.72 -25.66
CA THR A 157 29.32 -1.74 -24.60
C THR A 157 27.85 -1.44 -24.29
N VAL A 158 27.58 -0.85 -23.12
CA VAL A 158 26.28 -0.27 -22.80
C VAL A 158 26.46 1.24 -22.90
N GLU A 159 25.77 1.87 -23.84
CA GLU A 159 25.87 3.31 -24.06
C GLU A 159 25.23 4.10 -22.90
N GLU A 160 25.83 5.24 -22.54
CA GLU A 160 25.40 6.07 -21.41
C GLU A 160 24.01 6.71 -21.63
N ASP A 161 23.66 7.00 -22.88
CA ASP A 161 22.34 7.50 -23.27
C ASP A 161 21.23 6.45 -23.06
N MET A 162 21.54 5.16 -23.27
CA MET A 162 20.63 4.05 -22.98
C MET A 162 20.38 3.96 -21.47
N VAL A 163 21.42 4.08 -20.65
CA VAL A 163 21.29 4.10 -19.18
C VAL A 163 20.41 5.26 -18.74
N LYS A 164 20.71 6.48 -19.20
CA LYS A 164 19.95 7.68 -18.86
C LYS A 164 18.49 7.59 -19.29
N LYS A 165 18.23 7.14 -20.52
CA LYS A 165 16.87 6.95 -21.04
C LYS A 165 16.03 6.04 -20.16
N TRP A 166 16.59 4.93 -19.68
CA TRP A 166 15.86 3.99 -18.84
C TRP A 166 15.74 4.47 -17.39
N GLN A 167 16.70 5.25 -16.90
CA GLN A 167 16.57 5.95 -15.63
C GLN A 167 15.39 6.93 -15.65
N ASP A 168 15.34 7.85 -16.62
CA ASP A 168 14.27 8.85 -16.75
C ASP A 168 12.88 8.18 -16.85
N ARG A 169 12.80 7.06 -17.58
CA ARG A 169 11.57 6.27 -17.70
C ARG A 169 11.14 5.61 -16.39
N MET A 170 12.08 5.13 -15.58
CA MET A 170 11.77 4.49 -14.30
C MET A 170 11.33 5.51 -13.25
N GLU A 171 11.91 6.70 -13.25
CA GLU A 171 11.46 7.81 -12.40
C GLU A 171 10.01 8.19 -12.73
N GLU A 172 9.65 8.25 -14.01
CA GLU A 172 8.27 8.49 -14.44
C GLU A 172 7.30 7.38 -14.01
N VAL A 173 7.67 6.11 -14.24
CA VAL A 173 6.90 4.94 -13.79
C VAL A 173 6.64 5.01 -12.29
N GLU A 174 7.67 5.31 -11.50
CA GLU A 174 7.55 5.39 -10.06
C GLU A 174 6.64 6.53 -9.60
N LYS A 175 6.76 7.71 -10.22
CA LYS A 175 5.87 8.83 -9.95
C LYS A 175 4.40 8.46 -10.18
N ARG A 176 4.11 7.73 -11.25
CA ARG A 176 2.75 7.26 -11.58
C ARG A 176 2.26 6.18 -10.60
N MET A 177 3.12 5.22 -10.23
CA MET A 177 2.81 4.22 -9.19
C MET A 177 2.49 4.89 -7.85
N LYS A 178 3.30 5.89 -7.46
CA LYS A 178 3.07 6.66 -6.23
C LYS A 178 1.73 7.39 -6.28
N ALA A 179 1.40 8.05 -7.40
CA ALA A 179 0.13 8.73 -7.57
C ALA A 179 -1.08 7.77 -7.41
N ALA A 180 -0.98 6.54 -7.95
CA ALA A 180 -2.04 5.53 -7.80
C ALA A 180 -2.21 5.05 -6.33
N VAL A 181 -1.10 4.88 -5.61
CA VAL A 181 -1.14 4.55 -4.17
C VAL A 181 -1.71 5.71 -3.36
N ASP A 182 -1.27 6.93 -3.64
CA ASP A 182 -1.77 8.14 -2.99
C ASP A 182 -3.28 8.32 -3.26
N GLU A 183 -3.78 8.01 -4.47
CA GLU A 183 -5.23 8.03 -4.77
C GLU A 183 -6.01 7.06 -3.86
N CYS A 184 -5.47 5.87 -3.58
CA CYS A 184 -6.11 4.91 -2.68
C CYS A 184 -6.17 5.43 -1.24
N VAL A 185 -5.13 6.14 -0.80
CA VAL A 185 -5.07 6.77 0.52
C VAL A 185 -6.04 7.94 0.56
N ASP A 186 -5.96 8.90 -0.33
CA ASP A 186 -6.77 10.13 -0.25
C ASP A 186 -8.28 9.87 -0.42
N ASN A 187 -8.65 8.85 -1.20
CA ASN A 187 -10.06 8.50 -1.45
C ASN A 187 -10.58 7.35 -0.58
N PHE A 188 -9.81 6.91 0.43
CA PHE A 188 -10.22 5.81 1.30
C PHE A 188 -11.63 6.01 1.91
N PRO A 189 -12.06 7.23 2.36
CA PRO A 189 -13.37 7.39 2.99
C PRO A 189 -14.54 7.09 2.03
N ALA A 190 -14.41 7.58 0.79
CA ALA A 190 -15.42 7.36 -0.24
C ALA A 190 -15.51 5.88 -0.62
N GLN A 191 -14.36 5.22 -0.78
CA GLN A 191 -14.30 3.80 -1.08
C GLN A 191 -14.82 2.94 0.10
N ALA A 192 -14.45 3.27 1.34
CA ALA A 192 -14.88 2.55 2.53
C ALA A 192 -16.41 2.59 2.69
N LYS A 193 -17.03 3.73 2.36
CA LYS A 193 -18.49 3.86 2.31
C LYS A 193 -19.12 2.92 1.28
N ILE A 194 -18.55 2.80 0.09
CA ILE A 194 -19.03 1.89 -0.96
C ILE A 194 -18.90 0.43 -0.49
N ASP A 195 -17.75 0.08 0.06
CA ASP A 195 -17.44 -1.28 0.52
C ASP A 195 -18.38 -1.72 1.64
N ILE A 196 -18.63 -0.84 2.62
CA ILE A 196 -19.60 -1.13 3.68
C ILE A 196 -21.01 -1.23 3.13
N ASN A 197 -21.41 -0.36 2.20
CA ASN A 197 -22.72 -0.49 1.57
C ASN A 197 -22.90 -1.85 0.86
N GLN A 198 -21.85 -2.37 0.20
CA GLN A 198 -21.86 -3.72 -0.39
C GLN A 198 -21.96 -4.80 0.71
N LYS A 199 -21.17 -4.69 1.78
CA LYS A 199 -21.23 -5.63 2.92
C LYS A 199 -22.59 -5.68 3.59
N LEU A 200 -23.30 -4.56 3.66
CA LEU A 200 -24.67 -4.49 4.19
C LEU A 200 -25.70 -5.25 3.33
N THR A 201 -25.37 -5.61 2.08
CA THR A 201 -26.22 -6.49 1.26
C THR A 201 -26.02 -7.98 1.58
N GLU A 202 -24.88 -8.35 2.16
CA GLU A 202 -24.52 -9.74 2.48
C GLU A 202 -25.16 -10.22 3.79
N ARG A 203 -25.42 -9.30 4.73
CA ARG A 203 -25.90 -9.62 6.08
C ARG A 203 -26.97 -8.63 6.52
N GLN A 204 -28.09 -9.15 7.02
CA GLN A 204 -29.15 -8.32 7.59
C GLN A 204 -28.61 -7.52 8.79
N SER A 205 -28.88 -6.22 8.82
CA SER A 205 -28.46 -5.36 9.92
C SER A 205 -29.15 -5.75 11.23
N SER A 206 -28.42 -5.69 12.33
CA SER A 206 -28.90 -6.01 13.68
C SER A 206 -28.15 -5.18 14.72
N VAL A 207 -28.79 -4.91 15.86
CA VAL A 207 -28.15 -4.19 16.98
C VAL A 207 -27.56 -5.23 17.92
N ASP A 208 -26.42 -5.82 17.52
CA ASP A 208 -25.66 -6.77 18.32
C ASP A 208 -24.14 -6.67 18.07
N PRO A 209 -23.32 -7.21 18.99
CA PRO A 209 -21.86 -7.17 18.87
C PRO A 209 -21.30 -7.88 17.64
N GLU A 210 -21.95 -8.95 17.17
CA GLU A 210 -21.44 -9.75 16.05
C GLU A 210 -21.55 -8.99 14.73
N PHE A 211 -22.69 -8.35 14.49
CA PHE A 211 -22.89 -7.48 13.33
C PHE A 211 -21.99 -6.24 13.38
N THR A 212 -21.85 -5.61 14.55
CA THR A 212 -21.00 -4.43 14.73
C THR A 212 -19.53 -4.78 14.46
N LYS A 213 -19.06 -5.92 14.98
CA LYS A 213 -17.71 -6.44 14.74
C LYS A 213 -17.49 -6.83 13.27
N PHE A 214 -18.49 -7.42 12.61
CA PHE A 214 -18.41 -7.77 11.18
C PHE A 214 -18.08 -6.54 10.31
N ILE A 215 -18.69 -5.39 10.59
CA ILE A 215 -18.39 -4.14 9.87
C ILE A 215 -16.97 -3.66 10.20
N LEU A 216 -16.59 -3.65 11.49
CA LEU A 216 -15.26 -3.21 11.92
C LEU A 216 -14.16 -4.08 11.29
N ASP A 217 -14.30 -5.40 11.33
CA ASP A 217 -13.30 -6.33 10.81
C ASP A 217 -13.13 -6.14 9.27
N ALA A 218 -14.20 -5.82 8.54
CA ALA A 218 -14.13 -5.50 7.12
C ALA A 218 -13.32 -4.21 6.85
N LEU A 219 -13.54 -3.16 7.66
CA LEU A 219 -12.80 -1.89 7.57
C LEU A 219 -11.33 -2.10 7.89
N VAL A 220 -11.01 -2.71 9.03
CA VAL A 220 -9.63 -2.94 9.49
C VAL A 220 -8.85 -3.81 8.51
N LYS A 221 -9.50 -4.81 7.90
CA LYS A 221 -8.83 -5.70 6.93
C LYS A 221 -8.34 -4.96 5.69
N LYS A 222 -9.11 -3.99 5.18
CA LYS A 222 -8.77 -3.27 3.93
C LYS A 222 -8.04 -1.96 4.17
N TYR A 223 -8.33 -1.30 5.30
CA TYR A 223 -7.83 0.02 5.68
C TYR A 223 -7.05 -0.05 6.99
N ASP A 224 -5.99 -0.87 7.00
CA ASP A 224 -5.22 -1.21 8.20
C ASP A 224 -4.44 -0.02 8.81
N TRP A 225 -4.31 1.07 8.06
CA TRP A 225 -3.69 2.32 8.50
C TRP A 225 -4.67 3.31 9.15
N VAL A 226 -5.96 2.98 9.22
CA VAL A 226 -7.02 3.87 9.71
C VAL A 226 -7.58 3.35 11.04
N SER A 227 -7.83 4.28 11.96
CA SER A 227 -8.59 4.00 13.18
C SER A 227 -10.08 4.22 12.91
N TRP A 228 -10.91 3.27 13.28
CA TRP A 228 -12.33 3.14 12.98
C TRP A 228 -13.15 2.98 14.25
N SER A 229 -14.31 3.62 14.30
CA SER A 229 -15.37 3.35 15.28
C SER A 229 -16.70 3.14 14.57
N VAL A 230 -17.34 2.01 14.87
CA VAL A 230 -18.64 1.60 14.33
C VAL A 230 -19.65 1.65 15.46
N ARG A 231 -20.75 2.38 15.26
CA ARG A 231 -21.89 2.40 16.18
C ARG A 231 -23.15 1.99 15.45
N VAL A 232 -23.91 1.07 16.04
CA VAL A 232 -25.13 0.52 15.48
C VAL A 232 -26.27 0.68 16.49
N PHE A 233 -27.38 1.27 16.05
CA PHE A 233 -28.54 1.51 16.91
C PHE A 233 -29.84 1.57 16.14
N LYS A 234 -30.97 1.40 16.83
CA LYS A 234 -32.29 1.53 16.21
C LYS A 234 -32.62 3.01 15.99
N ASP A 235 -33.06 3.35 14.79
CA ASP A 235 -33.43 4.71 14.40
C ASP A 235 -34.82 4.71 13.72
N ASP A 236 -35.86 4.46 14.53
CA ASP A 236 -37.24 4.43 14.08
C ASP A 236 -37.90 5.82 13.98
N ASP A 237 -37.76 6.54 12.87
CA ASP A 237 -38.32 7.91 12.68
C ASP A 237 -39.86 7.93 12.50
N SER A 238 -40.56 6.95 13.08
CA SER A 238 -42.01 6.90 13.12
C SER A 238 -42.59 8.12 13.83
N ARG A 239 -43.82 8.52 13.47
CA ARG A 239 -44.53 9.63 14.11
C ARG A 239 -44.64 9.45 15.63
N LEU A 240 -44.83 8.21 16.08
CA LEU A 240 -44.89 7.84 17.49
C LEU A 240 -43.51 7.96 18.17
N GLY A 241 -42.44 7.53 17.49
CA GLY A 241 -41.06 7.74 17.95
C GLY A 241 -40.68 9.22 18.08
N ARG A 242 -41.04 10.05 17.09
CA ARG A 242 -40.81 11.52 17.15
C ARG A 242 -41.58 12.22 18.25
N PHE A 243 -42.80 11.75 18.53
CA PHE A 243 -43.64 12.27 19.59
C PHE A 243 -43.08 11.94 20.99
N LEU A 244 -42.54 10.74 21.18
CA LEU A 244 -42.02 10.28 22.46
C LEU A 244 -40.58 10.73 22.75
N PHE A 245 -39.73 10.83 21.73
CA PHE A 245 -38.27 10.98 21.91
C PHE A 245 -37.64 12.17 21.16
N GLY A 246 -38.48 13.05 20.57
CA GLY A 246 -38.01 14.23 19.83
C GLY A 246 -37.59 13.94 18.38
N LYS A 247 -37.25 15.00 17.63
CA LYS A 247 -37.02 14.94 16.17
C LYS A 247 -35.60 14.51 15.74
N ARG A 248 -34.59 14.59 16.60
CA ARG A 248 -33.20 14.17 16.28
C ARG A 248 -32.68 13.26 17.38
N ARG A 249 -32.44 12.00 17.04
CA ARG A 249 -31.97 10.97 17.99
C ARG A 249 -30.46 10.80 18.04
N HIS A 250 -29.73 11.41 17.11
CA HIS A 250 -28.28 11.46 17.15
C HIS A 250 -27.77 12.73 16.47
N ILE A 251 -26.53 13.11 16.79
CA ILE A 251 -25.82 14.26 16.20
C ILE A 251 -24.38 13.86 15.99
N ASN A 252 -23.89 14.10 14.77
CA ASN A 252 -22.47 14.08 14.44
C ASN A 252 -21.96 15.52 14.35
N GLY A 253 -20.78 15.76 14.87
CA GLY A 253 -19.94 16.92 14.57
C GLY A 253 -18.61 16.43 14.03
N GLY A 254 -18.09 17.18 13.05
CA GLY A 254 -16.94 16.78 12.25
C GLY A 254 -17.32 16.12 10.93
N ASP A 255 -16.35 15.97 10.04
CA ASP A 255 -16.56 15.48 8.66
C ASP A 255 -16.07 14.04 8.44
N ASN A 256 -15.32 13.48 9.39
CA ASN A 256 -14.72 12.14 9.28
C ASN A 256 -15.68 11.01 9.66
N TYR A 257 -16.85 11.00 9.03
CA TYR A 257 -17.84 9.95 9.21
C TYR A 257 -18.71 9.70 7.97
N PHE A 258 -19.33 8.52 7.92
CA PHE A 258 -20.44 8.21 7.04
C PHE A 258 -21.44 7.32 7.75
N ASP A 259 -22.68 7.32 7.28
CA ASP A 259 -23.75 6.56 7.90
C ASP A 259 -24.74 5.94 6.89
N PHE A 260 -25.47 4.93 7.38
CA PHE A 260 -26.46 4.18 6.60
C PHE A 260 -27.73 3.95 7.41
N LEU A 261 -28.89 4.01 6.76
CA LEU A 261 -30.16 3.54 7.31
C LEU A 261 -30.57 2.25 6.62
N SER A 262 -30.63 1.16 7.37
CA SER A 262 -31.17 -0.10 6.85
C SER A 262 -32.70 -0.06 6.75
N ASN A 263 -33.26 -1.00 5.98
CA ASN A 263 -34.71 -1.17 5.84
C ASN A 263 -35.42 -1.53 7.15
N ASN A 264 -34.73 -2.21 8.08
CA ASN A 264 -35.26 -2.50 9.41
C ASN A 264 -35.01 -1.37 10.43
N LYS A 265 -34.74 -0.15 9.93
CA LYS A 265 -34.59 1.08 10.72
C LYS A 265 -33.43 0.99 11.71
N ILE A 266 -32.33 0.39 11.29
CA ILE A 266 -31.09 0.34 12.03
C ILE A 266 -30.12 1.32 11.37
N ARG A 267 -29.58 2.21 12.20
CA ARG A 267 -28.60 3.20 11.82
C ARG A 267 -27.22 2.64 12.11
N ILE A 268 -26.37 2.65 11.10
CA ILE A 268 -24.96 2.32 11.19
C ILE A 268 -24.21 3.64 11.00
N VAL A 269 -23.38 4.02 11.96
CA VAL A 269 -22.51 5.21 11.87
C VAL A 269 -21.06 4.75 12.01
N VAL A 270 -20.27 5.00 10.98
CA VAL A 270 -18.84 4.75 10.95
C VAL A 270 -18.13 6.10 11.00
N SER A 271 -17.23 6.28 11.96
CA SER A 271 -16.31 7.43 11.98
C SER A 271 -14.87 6.94 12.08
N PHE A 272 -13.93 7.79 11.65
CA PHE A 272 -12.56 7.36 11.41
C PHE A 272 -11.53 8.48 11.57
N THR A 273 -10.26 8.10 11.65
CA THR A 273 -9.11 9.01 11.50
C THR A 273 -7.88 8.23 11.05
N ALA A 274 -7.08 8.81 10.16
CA ALA A 274 -5.79 8.26 9.76
C ALA A 274 -4.61 8.77 10.62
N ASP A 275 -4.85 9.76 11.48
CA ASP A 275 -3.85 10.38 12.37
C ASP A 275 -4.40 10.52 13.79
N PRO A 276 -4.62 9.39 14.50
CA PRO A 276 -5.28 9.39 15.80
C PRO A 276 -4.40 10.08 16.86
N LYS A 277 -4.97 11.06 17.57
CA LYS A 277 -4.28 11.84 18.61
C LYS A 277 -4.83 11.56 20.01
N PRO A 278 -3.99 11.61 21.06
CA PRO A 278 -4.46 11.50 22.44
C PRO A 278 -5.50 12.55 22.79
N LEU A 279 -6.52 12.12 23.55
CA LEU A 279 -7.59 12.99 24.02
C LEU A 279 -7.36 13.41 25.48
N ASN A 280 -7.71 14.65 25.81
CA ASN A 280 -7.82 15.06 27.21
C ASN A 280 -9.16 14.58 27.80
N LYS A 281 -9.20 13.31 28.22
CA LYS A 281 -10.41 12.65 28.73
C LYS A 281 -10.98 13.33 29.97
N SER A 282 -10.14 13.94 30.82
CA SER A 282 -10.61 14.70 31.99
C SER A 282 -11.42 15.91 31.56
N GLN A 283 -10.85 16.73 30.65
CA GLN A 283 -11.53 17.92 30.15
C GLN A 283 -12.83 17.57 29.41
N ILE A 284 -12.84 16.49 28.63
CA ILE A 284 -14.06 15.98 27.98
C ILE A 284 -15.13 15.63 29.02
N ASN A 285 -14.74 14.90 30.07
CA ASN A 285 -15.66 14.49 31.12
C ASN A 285 -16.21 15.69 31.90
N ASP A 286 -15.36 16.67 32.20
CA ASP A 286 -15.76 17.90 32.90
C ASP A 286 -16.79 18.69 32.07
N GLU A 287 -16.58 18.85 30.75
CA GLU A 287 -17.54 19.49 29.84
C GLU A 287 -18.89 18.74 29.78
N ILE A 288 -18.87 17.39 29.82
CA ILE A 288 -20.09 16.57 29.83
C ILE A 288 -20.89 16.80 31.12
N GLU A 289 -20.24 16.83 32.27
CA GLU A 289 -20.91 16.96 33.57
C GLU A 289 -21.38 18.40 33.86
N GLU A 290 -20.62 19.42 33.44
CA GLU A 290 -21.00 20.82 33.59
C GLU A 290 -22.22 21.19 32.74
N LYS A 291 -22.43 20.49 31.61
CA LYS A 291 -23.48 20.87 30.68
C LYS A 291 -24.89 20.50 31.14
N LYS A 292 -25.63 21.51 31.57
CA LYS A 292 -27.10 21.48 31.71
C LYS A 292 -27.76 21.60 30.32
N GLY A 293 -28.74 20.75 30.03
CA GLY A 293 -29.41 20.70 28.71
C GLY A 293 -29.69 19.29 28.22
N ASP A 294 -30.28 19.17 27.04
CA ASP A 294 -30.55 17.90 26.35
C ASP A 294 -29.30 17.37 25.62
N MET A 295 -29.41 16.19 25.00
CA MET A 295 -28.33 15.60 24.18
C MET A 295 -27.80 16.57 23.13
N LYS A 296 -28.70 17.35 22.50
CA LYS A 296 -28.34 18.25 21.42
C LYS A 296 -27.44 19.38 21.90
N SER A 297 -27.85 20.07 22.94
CA SER A 297 -27.04 21.14 23.52
C SER A 297 -25.69 20.64 24.04
N MET A 298 -25.62 19.39 24.50
CA MET A 298 -24.39 18.74 24.94
C MET A 298 -23.45 18.47 23.77
N ALA A 299 -23.93 17.81 22.72
CA ALA A 299 -23.14 17.53 21.52
C ALA A 299 -22.60 18.83 20.88
N GLU A 300 -23.45 19.85 20.74
CA GLU A 300 -23.04 21.15 20.21
C GLU A 300 -22.03 21.90 21.10
N SER A 301 -22.01 21.63 22.42
CA SER A 301 -20.97 22.17 23.32
C SER A 301 -19.64 21.46 23.05
N LEU A 302 -19.67 20.13 23.01
CA LEU A 302 -18.50 19.30 22.76
C LEU A 302 -17.84 19.63 21.41
N CYS A 303 -18.63 19.79 20.33
CA CYS A 303 -18.08 20.19 19.03
C CYS A 303 -17.40 21.57 19.07
N ARG A 304 -17.87 22.49 19.93
CA ARG A 304 -17.27 23.82 20.08
C ARG A 304 -16.01 23.79 20.94
N SER A 305 -16.01 23.01 22.02
CA SER A 305 -14.87 22.87 22.93
C SER A 305 -13.75 22.03 22.31
N PHE A 306 -14.08 21.13 21.39
CA PHE A 306 -13.15 20.21 20.73
C PHE A 306 -13.29 20.25 19.19
N PRO A 307 -12.89 21.36 18.54
CA PRO A 307 -13.13 21.57 17.10
C PRO A 307 -12.30 20.65 16.18
N ASN A 308 -11.26 20.00 16.70
CA ASN A 308 -10.42 19.05 15.95
C ASN A 308 -10.78 17.60 16.29
N CYS A 309 -12.01 17.37 16.77
CA CYS A 309 -12.48 16.05 17.16
C CYS A 309 -13.82 15.76 16.49
N HIS A 310 -13.95 14.53 16.01
CA HIS A 310 -15.25 13.96 15.69
C HIS A 310 -16.03 13.75 16.98
N VAL A 311 -17.27 14.21 17.03
CA VAL A 311 -18.18 14.02 18.17
C VAL A 311 -19.45 13.37 17.66
N HIS A 312 -19.82 12.22 18.20
CA HIS A 312 -21.11 11.59 17.95
C HIS A 312 -21.84 11.37 19.26
N ALA A 313 -23.06 11.91 19.36
CA ALA A 313 -23.95 11.66 20.48
C ALA A 313 -25.21 10.95 19.99
N VAL A 314 -25.58 9.85 20.64
CA VAL A 314 -26.81 9.09 20.37
C VAL A 314 -27.69 9.13 21.61
N SER A 315 -28.98 9.42 21.44
CA SER A 315 -29.94 9.48 22.52
C SER A 315 -30.05 8.14 23.24
N ARG A 316 -30.07 8.18 24.58
CA ARG A 316 -30.17 7.00 25.45
C ARG A 316 -31.45 6.16 25.23
N ALA A 317 -32.45 6.70 24.54
CA ALA A 317 -33.64 5.94 24.15
C ALA A 317 -33.31 4.75 23.22
N ASN A 318 -32.12 4.74 22.61
CA ASN A 318 -31.65 3.67 21.76
C ASN A 318 -30.58 2.86 22.48
N ARG A 319 -30.66 1.53 22.41
CA ARG A 319 -29.49 0.68 22.67
C ARG A 319 -28.49 0.92 21.54
N VAL A 320 -27.25 1.24 21.92
CA VAL A 320 -26.12 1.43 21.00
C VAL A 320 -25.14 0.29 21.21
N GLU A 321 -24.83 -0.42 20.13
CA GLU A 321 -23.68 -1.33 20.07
C GLU A 321 -22.53 -0.60 19.41
N GLU A 322 -21.34 -0.76 19.98
CA GLU A 322 -20.13 -0.05 19.56
C GLU A 322 -18.98 -1.03 19.42
N ALA A 323 -18.15 -0.83 18.40
CA ALA A 323 -16.86 -1.50 18.27
C ALA A 323 -15.85 -0.58 17.57
N ASN A 324 -14.60 -0.61 18.02
CA ASN A 324 -13.52 0.20 17.46
C ASN A 324 -12.16 -0.51 17.54
N ASN A 325 -11.17 0.00 16.79
CA ASN A 325 -9.75 -0.43 16.85
C ASN A 325 -8.81 0.67 17.36
N PHE A 326 -9.33 1.70 18.03
CA PHE A 326 -8.50 2.81 18.51
C PHE A 326 -7.59 2.38 19.66
N ASN A 327 -6.43 3.04 19.77
CA ASN A 327 -5.71 3.04 21.03
C ASN A 327 -6.61 3.68 22.12
N PRO A 328 -6.72 3.08 23.33
CA PRO A 328 -7.53 3.63 24.41
C PRO A 328 -7.30 5.12 24.68
N GLU A 329 -6.10 5.66 24.49
CA GLU A 329 -5.79 7.08 24.72
C GLU A 329 -6.36 8.02 23.65
N HIS A 330 -6.66 7.51 22.45
CA HIS A 330 -7.08 8.29 21.29
C HIS A 330 -8.61 8.27 21.09
N PHE A 331 -9.32 7.57 21.97
CA PHE A 331 -10.76 7.35 21.85
C PHE A 331 -11.45 7.52 23.20
N TYR A 332 -12.59 8.18 23.18
CA TYR A 332 -13.43 8.38 24.36
C TYR A 332 -14.84 7.93 24.04
N TYR A 333 -15.32 6.94 24.78
CA TYR A 333 -16.70 6.46 24.71
C TYR A 333 -17.30 6.36 26.11
N ILE A 334 -18.49 6.92 26.29
CA ILE A 334 -19.19 6.89 27.57
C ILE A 334 -20.69 6.71 27.40
N HIS A 335 -21.25 5.89 28.27
CA HIS A 335 -22.69 5.79 28.51
C HIS A 335 -23.12 6.85 29.53
N HIS A 336 -23.54 8.03 29.08
CA HIS A 336 -24.01 9.10 29.95
C HIS A 336 -25.55 9.06 30.10
N LYS A 337 -26.07 9.63 31.20
CA LYS A 337 -27.51 9.58 31.53
C LYS A 337 -28.44 10.14 30.45
N LYS A 338 -27.90 10.99 29.55
CA LYS A 338 -28.62 11.64 28.44
C LYS A 338 -28.36 10.98 27.08
N ALA A 339 -27.18 10.41 26.88
CA ALA A 339 -26.72 9.98 25.57
C ALA A 339 -25.49 9.07 25.69
N ASP A 340 -25.32 8.22 24.68
CA ASP A 340 -24.04 7.57 24.39
C ASP A 340 -23.19 8.54 23.58
N ILE A 341 -21.97 8.79 24.05
CA ILE A 341 -21.08 9.81 23.48
C ILE A 341 -19.81 9.13 23.02
N CYS A 342 -19.41 9.39 21.78
CA CYS A 342 -18.20 8.91 21.16
C CYS A 342 -17.39 10.09 20.62
N ILE A 343 -16.12 10.18 21.00
CA ILE A 343 -15.21 11.24 20.60
C ILE A 343 -13.86 10.64 20.21
N HIS A 344 -13.30 11.11 19.10
CA HIS A 344 -11.92 10.87 18.68
C HIS A 344 -11.41 12.06 17.89
N SER A 345 -10.09 12.17 17.69
CA SER A 345 -9.53 13.19 16.80
C SER A 345 -10.04 13.00 15.38
N GLU A 346 -10.18 14.10 14.64
CA GLU A 346 -10.36 14.03 13.19
C GLU A 346 -9.09 13.56 12.49
#